data_AF-A0A947TTL4-F1
#
_entry.id   AF-A0A947TTL4-F1
#
_cell.length_a   1.000
_cell.length_b   1.000
_cell.length_c   1.000
_cell.angle_alpha   90.00
_cell.angle_beta   90.00
_cell.angle_gamma   90.00
#
_symmetry.space_group_name_H-M   'P 1'
#
loop_
_entity.id
_entity.type
_entity.pdbx_description
1 polymer ?
#
loop_
_entity_poly.entity_id
_entity_poly.type
_entity_poly.pdbx_seq_one_letter_code
_entity_poly.pdbx_strand_id
1 'polypeptide(L)'
;MNKLGIALILTAASTFSAFAADPGMADMKGMGNQSMQGMDGMKNMNDTKGADMAMTDGEVKKIDTAQDTVTLKHGPLDNLGMPGMTMVFKVADPAMLSAVKVGDQVKFQAEKVNGRIVVTKIQK
;
A
#
# COMPACT_ATOMS: atom_id res chain seq x y z
N MET A 1 -9.22 -26.21 -31.81
CA MET A 1 -8.12 -26.08 -32.79
C MET A 1 -8.22 -24.74 -33.51
N ASN A 2 -7.64 -23.66 -32.99
CA ASN A 2 -7.53 -22.40 -33.74
C ASN A 2 -6.21 -21.68 -33.40
N LYS A 3 -5.16 -22.08 -34.15
CA LYS A 3 -4.07 -21.29 -34.78
C LYS A 3 -3.55 -20.07 -33.98
N LEU A 4 -2.38 -20.18 -33.35
CA LEU A 4 -1.05 -19.78 -33.87
C LEU A 4 -0.96 -18.32 -34.33
N GLY A 5 -0.32 -17.49 -33.49
CA GLY A 5 0.11 -16.12 -33.79
C GLY A 5 1.24 -15.72 -32.84
N ILE A 6 2.41 -16.33 -33.00
CA ILE A 6 3.65 -15.99 -32.29
C ILE A 6 4.22 -14.73 -32.93
N ALA A 7 4.12 -13.59 -32.26
CA ALA A 7 4.86 -12.36 -32.62
C ALA A 7 6.01 -12.18 -31.62
N LEU A 8 7.16 -12.74 -31.99
CA LEU A 8 8.44 -12.56 -31.32
C LEU A 8 9.05 -11.24 -31.81
N ILE A 9 8.90 -10.17 -31.05
CA ILE A 9 9.57 -8.89 -31.33
C ILE A 9 10.77 -8.77 -30.38
N LEU A 10 11.94 -9.12 -30.91
CA LEU A 10 13.25 -8.75 -30.39
C LEU A 10 13.42 -7.24 -30.54
N THR A 11 13.73 -6.52 -29.45
CA THR A 11 14.41 -5.22 -29.58
C THR A 11 15.30 -4.91 -28.38
N ALA A 12 16.60 -4.91 -28.70
CA ALA A 12 17.68 -4.02 -28.25
C ALA A 12 18.00 -3.87 -26.75
N ALA A 13 19.17 -4.41 -26.42
CA ALA A 13 20.01 -4.07 -25.28
C ALA A 13 20.76 -2.75 -25.49
N SER A 14 20.83 -1.92 -24.45
CA SER A 14 21.80 -0.81 -24.25
C SER A 14 21.26 0.03 -23.08
N THR A 15 21.94 0.35 -21.98
CA THR A 15 23.33 0.29 -21.55
C THR A 15 23.29 0.52 -20.04
N PHE A 16 23.90 -0.36 -19.25
CA PHE A 16 24.14 -0.09 -17.84
C PHE A 16 25.35 0.84 -17.71
N SER A 17 25.12 2.09 -17.30
CA SER A 17 26.19 2.93 -16.76
C SER A 17 26.24 2.73 -15.26
N ALA A 18 27.16 1.88 -14.81
CA ALA A 18 27.62 1.85 -13.44
C ALA A 18 28.54 3.06 -13.22
N PHE A 19 28.26 3.90 -12.22
CA PHE A 19 29.25 4.84 -11.69
C PHE A 19 29.13 4.99 -10.18
N ALA A 20 30.18 4.48 -9.53
CA ALA A 20 30.81 4.86 -8.27
C ALA A 20 29.96 4.95 -7.00
N ALA A 21 30.21 3.99 -6.12
CA ALA A 21 30.06 4.10 -4.68
C ALA A 21 31.08 5.09 -4.11
N ASP A 22 30.62 6.02 -3.28
CA ASP A 22 31.47 6.81 -2.37
C ASP A 22 31.33 6.23 -0.95
N PRO A 23 32.39 5.64 -0.37
CA PRO A 23 32.40 5.16 1.01
C PRO A 23 32.81 6.30 1.97
N GLY A 24 31.80 7.04 2.44
CA GLY A 24 31.94 8.02 3.52
C GLY A 24 32.03 7.35 4.90
N MET A 25 33.25 7.31 5.41
CA MET A 25 33.74 6.75 6.66
C MET A 25 33.23 7.52 7.91
N ALA A 26 33.08 6.75 9.01
CA ALA A 26 33.34 7.12 10.41
C ALA A 26 32.56 8.27 11.05
N ASP A 27 31.72 7.92 12.03
CA ASP A 27 31.77 8.49 13.39
C ASP A 27 31.06 7.57 14.39
N MET A 28 31.85 6.78 15.11
CA MET A 28 31.42 5.98 16.25
C MET A 28 31.82 6.72 17.53
N LYS A 29 30.87 7.42 18.17
CA LYS A 29 31.04 7.88 19.56
C LYS A 29 29.70 8.14 20.24
N GLY A 30 29.31 7.22 21.13
CA GLY A 30 28.09 7.36 21.91
C GLY A 30 27.87 6.20 22.87
N MET A 31 28.81 5.99 23.80
CA MET A 31 28.59 5.17 25.00
C MET A 31 27.48 5.80 25.84
N GLY A 32 26.48 4.99 26.20
CA GLY A 32 25.39 5.36 27.10
C GLY A 32 24.58 4.14 27.52
N ASN A 33 25.22 3.16 28.14
CA ASN A 33 24.53 2.08 28.85
C ASN A 33 24.00 2.64 30.19
N GLN A 34 22.73 3.00 30.21
CA GLN A 34 22.00 3.29 31.45
C GLN A 34 20.77 2.37 31.50
N SER A 35 20.98 1.29 32.24
CA SER A 35 19.99 0.52 32.98
C SER A 35 18.75 1.30 33.40
N MET A 36 17.57 0.86 32.94
CA MET A 36 16.33 0.98 33.70
C MET A 36 15.56 -0.33 33.66
N GLN A 37 15.47 -0.92 34.85
CA GLN A 37 14.59 -2.00 35.23
C GLN A 37 13.14 -1.53 35.17
N GLY A 38 12.24 -2.35 34.61
CA GLY A 38 10.80 -2.08 34.57
C GLY A 38 10.06 -3.06 33.66
N MET A 39 10.03 -4.34 34.03
CA MET A 39 9.28 -5.38 33.33
C MET A 39 8.09 -5.82 34.20
N ASP A 40 7.18 -4.89 34.44
CA ASP A 40 5.87 -5.19 35.02
C ASP A 40 4.85 -5.28 33.90
N GLY A 41 4.42 -6.52 33.62
CA GLY A 41 3.60 -6.92 32.49
C GLY A 41 2.22 -6.29 32.46
N MET A 42 2.13 -5.11 31.84
CA MET A 42 0.87 -4.56 31.37
C MET A 42 0.41 -5.26 30.10
N LYS A 43 -0.48 -6.23 30.36
CA LYS A 43 -1.51 -6.78 29.50
C LYS A 43 -1.98 -5.82 28.40
N ASN A 44 -1.86 -6.26 27.15
CA ASN A 44 -2.83 -6.16 26.04
C ASN A 44 -2.05 -6.03 24.74
N MET A 45 -2.07 -7.10 23.94
CA MET A 45 -2.21 -7.05 22.47
C MET A 45 -2.21 -8.49 21.94
N ASN A 46 -3.29 -9.20 22.23
CA ASN A 46 -3.97 -9.91 21.15
C ASN A 46 -4.69 -8.76 20.40
N ASP A 47 -4.41 -8.42 19.14
CA ASP A 47 -4.45 -9.29 17.98
C ASP A 47 -3.46 -8.83 16.88
N THR A 48 -2.64 -9.78 16.42
CA THR A 48 -2.30 -10.03 15.02
C THR A 48 -1.83 -8.87 14.13
N LYS A 49 -0.51 -8.66 14.21
CA LYS A 49 0.40 -8.27 13.11
C LYS A 49 -0.11 -8.64 11.71
N GLY A 50 -0.40 -7.64 10.90
CA GLY A 50 -0.44 -7.74 9.45
C GLY A 50 0.12 -6.46 8.86
N ALA A 51 1.44 -6.45 8.62
CA ALA A 51 2.23 -5.40 7.95
C ALA A 51 1.52 -4.02 7.91
N ASP A 52 1.78 -3.21 8.94
CA ASP A 52 1.19 -1.90 9.18
C ASP A 52 1.53 -0.87 8.08
N MET A 53 0.97 -0.99 6.87
CA MET A 53 0.82 0.20 6.02
C MET A 53 -0.35 0.99 6.62
N ALA A 54 -0.16 2.30 6.79
CA ALA A 54 -1.15 3.15 7.46
C ALA A 54 -2.51 3.03 6.75
N MET A 55 -3.54 2.64 7.49
CA MET A 55 -4.90 2.63 6.97
C MET A 55 -5.38 4.05 6.78
N THR A 56 -6.02 4.29 5.64
CA THR A 56 -6.57 5.59 5.26
C THR A 56 -8.07 5.56 5.45
N ASP A 57 -8.62 6.58 6.10
CA ASP A 57 -10.06 6.78 6.17
C ASP A 57 -10.63 7.11 4.79
N GLY A 58 -11.80 6.58 4.49
CA GLY A 58 -12.50 6.81 3.24
C GLY A 58 -14.01 6.72 3.40
N GLU A 59 -14.73 7.40 2.52
CA GLU A 59 -16.17 7.28 2.38
C GLU A 59 -16.47 6.70 1.00
N VAL A 60 -17.23 5.61 0.96
CA VAL A 60 -17.65 4.99 -0.29
C VAL A 60 -18.69 5.89 -0.98
N LYS A 61 -18.34 6.47 -2.13
CA LYS A 61 -19.26 7.29 -2.93
C LYS A 61 -19.97 6.49 -4.00
N LYS A 62 -19.31 5.49 -4.57
CA LYS A 62 -19.85 4.63 -5.63
C LYS A 62 -19.09 3.32 -5.67
N ILE A 63 -19.77 2.23 -6.01
CA ILE A 63 -19.18 0.91 -6.21
C ILE A 63 -19.46 0.49 -7.65
N ASP A 64 -18.43 -0.01 -8.34
CA ASP A 64 -18.53 -0.57 -9.68
C ASP A 64 -17.94 -1.99 -9.67
N THR A 65 -18.84 -2.96 -9.48
CA THR A 65 -18.51 -4.39 -9.48
C THR A 65 -18.24 -4.94 -10.89
N ALA A 66 -18.54 -4.19 -11.96
CA ALA A 66 -18.25 -4.62 -13.32
C ALA A 66 -16.77 -4.38 -13.68
N GLN A 67 -16.15 -3.36 -13.07
CA GLN A 67 -14.74 -3.02 -13.28
C GLN A 67 -13.82 -3.34 -12.09
N ASP A 68 -14.38 -3.90 -11.02
CA ASP A 68 -13.73 -4.10 -9.71
C ASP A 68 -13.12 -2.79 -9.19
N THR A 69 -13.90 -1.70 -9.28
CA THR A 69 -13.47 -0.39 -8.81
C THR A 69 -14.49 0.22 -7.86
N VAL A 70 -14.01 1.15 -7.05
CA VAL A 70 -14.81 1.85 -6.06
C VAL A 70 -14.37 3.30 -6.04
N THR A 71 -15.35 4.21 -6.14
CA THR A 71 -15.12 5.63 -5.94
C THR A 71 -15.17 5.88 -4.45
N LEU A 72 -14.03 6.20 -3.85
CA LEU A 72 -13.98 6.64 -2.46
C LEU A 72 -13.54 8.09 -2.38
N LYS A 73 -14.19 8.82 -1.49
CA LYS A 73 -13.62 10.05 -0.94
C LYS A 73 -12.63 9.62 0.12
N HIS A 74 -11.35 9.61 -0.23
CA HIS A 74 -10.30 9.26 0.71
C HIS A 74 -9.87 10.47 1.54
N GLY A 75 -9.42 10.22 2.76
CA GLY A 75 -8.70 11.16 3.59
C GLY A 75 -7.25 11.33 3.13
N PRO A 76 -6.42 12.05 3.88
CA PRO A 76 -5.00 12.16 3.58
C PRO A 76 -4.35 10.77 3.54
N LEU A 77 -3.77 10.41 2.39
CA LEU A 77 -3.00 9.18 2.21
C LEU A 77 -1.54 9.50 2.52
N ASP A 78 -1.13 9.38 3.78
CA ASP A 78 0.26 9.66 4.18
C ASP A 78 1.27 8.77 3.44
N ASN A 79 0.89 7.51 3.16
CA ASN A 79 1.74 6.56 2.42
C ASN A 79 2.05 7.01 0.98
N LEU A 80 1.20 7.86 0.39
CA LEU A 80 1.30 8.32 -1.00
C LEU A 80 1.52 9.83 -1.11
N GLY A 81 1.49 10.57 0.01
CA GLY A 81 1.57 12.03 0.04
C GLY A 81 0.40 12.73 -0.64
N MET A 82 -0.78 12.10 -0.69
CA MET A 82 -1.95 12.65 -1.40
C MET A 82 -2.95 13.25 -0.42
N PRO A 83 -3.42 14.51 -0.62
CA PRO A 83 -4.46 15.10 0.21
C PRO A 83 -5.79 14.38 -0.03
N GLY A 84 -6.72 14.49 0.93
CA GLY A 84 -8.02 13.84 0.81
C GLY A 84 -8.84 14.36 -0.37
N MET A 85 -9.17 13.49 -1.31
CA MET A 85 -10.00 13.80 -2.48
C MET A 85 -10.89 12.62 -2.88
N THR A 86 -11.78 12.83 -3.85
CA THR A 86 -12.64 11.75 -4.36
C THR A 86 -12.05 11.20 -5.64
N MET A 87 -11.65 9.93 -5.63
CA MET A 87 -11.11 9.26 -6.81
C MET A 87 -11.55 7.81 -6.89
N VAL A 88 -11.35 7.21 -8.06
CA VAL A 88 -11.63 5.79 -8.30
C VAL A 88 -10.40 4.98 -7.93
N PHE A 89 -10.63 3.99 -7.06
CA PHE A 89 -9.64 3.02 -6.65
C PHE A 89 -10.02 1.65 -7.18
N LYS A 90 -9.03 0.89 -7.65
CA LYS A 90 -9.25 -0.52 -7.99
C LYS A 90 -9.11 -1.37 -6.74
N VAL A 91 -9.95 -2.37 -6.54
CA VAL A 91 -9.75 -3.35 -5.45
C VAL A 91 -8.93 -4.53 -5.93
N ALA A 92 -8.15 -5.11 -5.02
CA ALA A 92 -7.47 -6.38 -5.26
C ALA A 92 -8.47 -7.55 -5.26
N ASP A 93 -9.49 -7.48 -4.41
CA ASP A 93 -10.53 -8.51 -4.29
C ASP A 93 -11.93 -7.90 -4.43
N PRO A 94 -12.73 -8.31 -5.43
CA PRO A 94 -14.09 -7.82 -5.63
C PRO A 94 -15.05 -8.18 -4.49
N ALA A 95 -14.76 -9.19 -3.67
CA ALA A 95 -15.55 -9.51 -2.49
C ALA A 95 -15.56 -8.37 -1.47
N MET A 96 -14.49 -7.56 -1.43
CA MET A 96 -14.44 -6.35 -0.58
C MET A 96 -15.52 -5.33 -0.97
N LEU A 97 -15.89 -5.25 -2.26
CA LEU A 97 -16.93 -4.34 -2.74
C LEU A 97 -18.32 -4.76 -2.27
N SER A 98 -18.54 -6.05 -2.02
CA SER A 98 -19.81 -6.55 -1.48
C SER A 98 -19.91 -6.37 0.04
N ALA A 99 -18.77 -6.24 0.72
CA ALA A 99 -18.73 -5.98 2.17
C ALA A 99 -19.00 -4.51 2.54
N VAL A 100 -18.94 -3.60 1.56
CA VAL A 100 -19.15 -2.16 1.74
C VAL A 100 -20.33 -1.68 0.91
N LYS A 101 -20.94 -0.56 1.30
CA LYS A 101 -22.03 0.08 0.54
C LYS A 101 -21.77 1.56 0.35
N VAL A 102 -22.42 2.14 -0.65
CA VAL A 102 -22.39 3.60 -0.86
C VAL A 102 -22.88 4.32 0.40
N GLY A 103 -22.08 5.28 0.86
CA GLY A 103 -22.30 6.04 2.09
C GLY A 103 -21.63 5.47 3.34
N ASP A 104 -21.03 4.27 3.30
CA ASP A 104 -20.25 3.78 4.43
C ASP A 104 -18.91 4.50 4.55
N GLN A 105 -18.55 4.84 5.79
CA GLN A 105 -17.19 5.15 6.18
C GLN A 105 -16.41 3.85 6.38
N VAL A 106 -15.24 3.77 5.76
CA VAL A 106 -14.38 2.60 5.76
C VAL A 106 -12.94 3.04 5.93
N LYS A 107 -12.13 2.21 6.58
CA LYS A 107 -10.68 2.34 6.58
C LYS A 107 -10.11 1.38 5.55
N PHE A 108 -9.32 1.89 4.62
CA PHE A 108 -8.75 1.08 3.55
C PHE A 108 -7.25 1.28 3.44
N GLN A 109 -6.58 0.23 2.97
CA GLN A 109 -5.16 0.24 2.67
C GLN A 109 -5.03 0.25 1.16
N ALA A 110 -4.31 1.23 0.63
CA ALA A 110 -4.07 1.38 -0.79
C ALA A 110 -2.57 1.40 -1.06
N GLU A 111 -2.16 0.64 -2.07
CA GLU A 111 -0.78 0.48 -2.48
C GLU A 111 -0.62 0.89 -3.94
N LYS A 112 0.51 1.51 -4.27
CA LYS A 112 0.84 1.85 -5.64
C LYS A 112 1.60 0.70 -6.28
N VAL A 113 0.88 -0.16 -6.99
CA VAL A 113 1.44 -1.32 -7.70
C VAL A 113 1.57 -0.97 -9.17
N ASN A 114 2.79 -1.00 -9.72
CA ASN A 114 3.06 -0.65 -11.13
C ASN A 114 2.50 0.72 -11.54
N GLY A 115 2.54 1.71 -10.64
CA GLY A 115 2.00 3.05 -10.89
C GLY A 115 0.49 3.20 -10.73
N ARG A 116 -0.24 2.12 -10.41
CA ARG A 116 -1.71 2.14 -10.19
C ARG A 116 -2.02 2.01 -8.70
N ILE A 117 -3.04 2.72 -8.23
CA ILE A 117 -3.48 2.60 -6.84
C ILE A 117 -4.48 1.44 -6.71
N VAL A 118 -4.13 0.46 -5.88
CA VAL A 118 -4.92 -0.74 -5.64
C VAL A 118 -5.20 -0.87 -4.15
N VAL A 119 -6.47 -1.04 -3.80
CA VAL A 119 -6.92 -1.31 -2.44
C VAL A 119 -6.67 -2.78 -2.13
N THR A 120 -5.73 -3.03 -1.23
CA THR A 120 -5.34 -4.38 -0.79
C THR A 120 -6.09 -4.81 0.46
N LYS A 121 -6.65 -3.86 1.22
CA LYS A 121 -7.43 -4.13 2.43
C LYS A 121 -8.54 -3.11 2.61
N ILE A 122 -9.71 -3.55 3.06
CA ILE A 122 -10.84 -2.70 3.46
C ILE A 122 -11.36 -3.17 4.81
N GLN A 123 -11.69 -2.23 5.68
CA GLN A 123 -12.27 -2.42 7.01
C GLN A 123 -13.37 -1.40 7.24
N LYS A 124 -14.38 -1.76 8.04
CA LYS A 124 -15.50 -0.90 8.41
C LYS A 124 -15.48 -0.63 9.91
#